data_AF-A0A9E5N261-F1
#
_entry.id   AF-A0A9E5N261-F1
#
_cell.length_a   1.000
_cell.length_b   1.000
_cell.length_c   1.000
_cell.angle_alpha   90.00
_cell.angle_beta   90.00
_cell.angle_gamma   90.00
#
_symmetry.space_group_name_H-M   'P 1'
#
loop_
_entity.id
_entity.type
_entity.pdbx_description
1 polymer ?
#
loop_
_entity_poly.entity_id
_entity_poly.type
_entity_poly.pdbx_seq_one_letter_code
_entity_poly.pdbx_strand_id
1 'polypeptide(L)'
;MGKTIGWHHSPYTTEEQLAHLRQQIEAAEAELVNREAELVDLRVELSAFRLEYDTRVGRKVTELEEVEAEIQRCQQRISQYRQWGPGGPPQTRTGAAYVPVEEQYRRTWQQPEEPPSPPPAEPVDAATEAQIKKLYRQLCRRFHPDLTQDAAERAWRTEMMTAVNAAYAAR
;
A
#
# COMPACT_ATOMS: atom_id res chain seq x y z
N MET A 1 -28.82 -9.31 59.82
CA MET A 1 -28.82 -9.11 58.35
C MET A 1 -27.42 -8.74 57.91
N GLY A 2 -26.82 -9.50 56.99
CA GLY A 2 -25.49 -9.20 56.42
C GLY A 2 -24.90 -10.46 55.78
N LYS A 3 -25.14 -10.62 54.48
CA LYS A 3 -24.91 -11.83 53.68
C LYS A 3 -23.42 -12.22 53.61
N THR A 4 -23.16 -13.51 53.81
CA THR A 4 -21.90 -14.19 53.52
C THR A 4 -21.61 -14.18 52.02
N ILE A 5 -20.47 -13.63 51.63
CA ILE A 5 -19.96 -13.60 50.26
C ILE A 5 -19.47 -15.01 49.93
N GLY A 6 -20.20 -15.70 49.06
CA GLY A 6 -19.85 -17.02 48.56
C GLY A 6 -18.62 -16.92 47.66
N TRP A 7 -17.50 -17.42 48.14
CA TRP A 7 -16.37 -17.78 47.28
C TRP A 7 -16.86 -18.89 46.35
N HIS A 8 -16.98 -18.61 45.06
CA HIS A 8 -17.24 -19.63 44.04
C HIS A 8 -16.09 -20.65 44.08
N HIS A 9 -16.27 -21.74 44.82
CA HIS A 9 -15.40 -22.90 44.75
C HIS A 9 -15.60 -23.49 43.36
N SER A 10 -14.58 -23.35 42.52
CA SER A 10 -14.44 -24.18 41.33
C SER A 10 -14.62 -25.64 41.77
N PRO A 11 -15.54 -26.40 41.15
CA PRO A 11 -15.88 -27.76 41.58
C PRO A 11 -14.77 -28.80 41.32
N TYR A 12 -13.56 -28.35 40.98
CA TYR A 12 -12.42 -29.16 40.59
C TYR A 12 -11.23 -28.88 41.50
N THR A 13 -10.55 -29.94 41.91
CA THR A 13 -9.24 -29.87 42.56
C THR A 13 -8.20 -29.27 41.60
N THR A 14 -7.16 -28.64 42.14
CA THR A 14 -6.05 -28.08 41.34
C THR A 14 -5.41 -29.13 40.42
N GLU A 15 -5.41 -30.40 40.81
CA GLU A 15 -4.91 -31.51 40.00
C GLU A 15 -5.81 -31.81 38.79
N GLU A 16 -7.13 -31.79 38.96
CA GLU A 16 -8.09 -31.95 37.85
C GLU A 16 -8.00 -30.79 36.84
N GLN A 17 -7.81 -29.56 37.33
CA GLN A 17 -7.60 -28.39 36.47
C GLN A 17 -6.29 -28.50 35.66
N LEU A 18 -5.20 -28.95 36.29
CA LEU A 18 -3.93 -29.18 35.60
C LEU A 18 -4.03 -30.31 34.56
N ALA A 19 -4.75 -31.39 34.88
CA ALA A 19 -5.00 -32.48 33.94
C ALA A 19 -5.80 -32.01 32.72
N HIS A 20 -6.84 -31.20 32.95
CA HIS A 20 -7.64 -30.63 31.86
C HIS A 20 -6.82 -29.69 30.97
N LEU A 21 -6.02 -28.81 31.55
CA LEU A 21 -5.13 -27.91 30.80
C LEU A 21 -4.09 -28.68 29.98
N ARG A 22 -3.50 -29.75 30.54
CA ARG A 22 -2.58 -30.61 29.79
C ARG A 22 -3.25 -31.28 28.60
N GLN A 23 -4.47 -31.77 28.78
CA GLN A 23 -5.25 -32.38 27.69
C GLN A 23 -5.57 -31.35 26.60
N GLN A 24 -5.89 -30.11 26.98
CA GLN A 24 -6.12 -29.02 26.00
C GLN A 24 -4.84 -28.68 25.23
N ILE A 25 -3.68 -28.64 25.91
CA ILE A 25 -2.39 -28.38 25.26
C ILE A 25 -2.07 -29.50 24.27
N GLU A 26 -2.20 -30.77 24.67
CA GLU A 26 -1.94 -31.91 23.79
C GLU A 26 -2.85 -31.90 22.56
N ALA A 27 -4.14 -31.58 22.74
CA ALA A 27 -5.07 -31.43 21.63
C ALA A 27 -4.69 -30.27 20.68
N ALA A 28 -4.29 -29.13 21.24
CA ALA A 28 -3.87 -27.96 20.46
C ALA A 28 -2.55 -28.22 19.71
N GLU A 29 -1.58 -28.92 20.32
CA GLU A 29 -0.34 -29.33 19.68
C GLU A 29 -0.59 -30.30 18.53
N ALA A 30 -1.49 -31.28 18.71
CA ALA A 30 -1.88 -32.19 17.64
C ALA A 30 -2.56 -31.46 16.47
N GLU A 31 -3.43 -30.49 16.76
CA GLU A 31 -4.05 -29.65 15.73
C GLU A 31 -3.00 -28.79 15.00
N LEU A 32 -2.03 -28.23 15.72
CA LEU A 32 -0.94 -27.45 15.13
C LEU A 32 -0.13 -28.29 14.14
N VAL A 33 0.27 -29.51 14.52
CA VAL A 33 1.03 -30.42 13.65
C VAL A 33 0.24 -30.74 12.36
N ASN A 34 -1.06 -30.99 12.47
CA ASN A 34 -1.90 -31.25 11.30
C ASN A 34 -1.97 -30.03 10.37
N ARG A 35 -2.14 -28.83 10.93
CA ARG A 35 -2.19 -27.59 10.14
C ARG A 35 -0.84 -27.26 9.51
N GLU A 36 0.26 -27.54 10.19
CA GLU A 36 1.60 -27.38 9.63
C GLU A 36 1.83 -28.33 8.44
N ALA A 37 1.37 -29.58 8.53
CA ALA A 37 1.41 -30.52 7.41
C ALA A 37 0.57 -30.02 6.22
N GLU A 38 -0.67 -29.59 6.46
CA GLU A 38 -1.54 -29.01 5.43
C GLU A 38 -0.88 -27.79 4.74
N LEU A 39 -0.23 -26.91 5.49
CA LEU A 39 0.48 -25.76 4.94
C LEU A 39 1.66 -26.16 4.07
N VAL A 40 2.40 -27.20 4.45
CA VAL A 40 3.51 -27.72 3.64
C VAL A 40 2.98 -28.30 2.32
N ASP A 41 1.92 -29.10 2.37
CA ASP A 41 1.30 -29.68 1.18
C ASP A 41 0.80 -28.60 0.22
N LEU A 42 0.07 -27.61 0.73
CA LEU A 42 -0.41 -26.47 -0.06
C LEU A 42 0.73 -25.66 -0.70
N ARG A 43 1.86 -25.50 -0.01
CA ARG A 43 3.04 -24.81 -0.57
C ARG A 43 3.67 -25.60 -1.71
N VAL A 44 3.71 -26.93 -1.60
CA VAL A 44 4.20 -27.80 -2.68
C VAL A 44 3.28 -27.69 -3.89
N GLU A 45 1.96 -27.78 -3.69
CA GLU A 45 0.96 -27.63 -4.75
C GLU A 45 1.06 -26.27 -5.45
N LEU A 46 1.15 -25.18 -4.69
CA LEU A 46 1.28 -23.83 -5.23
C LEU A 46 2.57 -23.68 -6.05
N SER A 47 3.67 -24.27 -5.57
CA SER A 47 4.95 -24.24 -6.30
C SER A 47 4.87 -25.00 -7.61
N ALA A 48 4.22 -26.16 -7.63
CA ALA A 48 3.98 -26.94 -8.85
C ALA A 48 3.08 -26.19 -9.84
N PHE A 49 1.99 -25.60 -9.35
CA PHE A 49 1.09 -24.77 -10.15
C PHE A 49 1.83 -23.58 -10.77
N ARG A 50 2.66 -22.88 -9.98
CA ARG A 50 3.44 -21.73 -10.47
C ARG A 50 4.40 -22.14 -11.58
N LEU A 51 5.07 -23.29 -11.45
CA LEU A 51 5.95 -23.81 -12.49
C LEU A 51 5.17 -24.13 -13.78
N GLU A 52 3.99 -24.75 -13.67
CA GLU A 52 3.13 -24.99 -14.84
C GLU A 52 2.66 -23.67 -15.48
N TYR A 53 2.26 -22.70 -14.67
CA TYR A 53 1.86 -21.38 -15.15
C TYR A 53 3.02 -20.68 -15.89
N ASP A 54 4.20 -20.63 -15.30
CA ASP A 54 5.35 -19.97 -15.90
C ASP A 54 5.76 -20.64 -17.23
N THR A 55 5.74 -21.98 -17.29
CA THR A 55 6.06 -22.73 -18.52
C THR A 55 5.03 -22.54 -19.63
N ARG A 56 3.74 -22.49 -19.29
CA ARG A 56 2.65 -22.52 -20.27
C ARG A 56 2.16 -21.12 -20.67
N VAL A 57 2.16 -20.19 -19.72
CA VAL A 57 1.63 -18.83 -19.85
C VAL A 57 2.76 -17.80 -19.87
N GLY A 58 3.83 -17.98 -19.08
CA GLY A 58 4.91 -17.00 -18.95
C GLY A 58 5.49 -16.55 -20.29
N ARG A 59 5.87 -17.50 -21.16
CA ARG A 59 6.35 -17.18 -22.51
C ARG A 59 5.32 -16.40 -23.34
N LYS A 60 4.04 -16.73 -23.24
CA LYS A 60 2.97 -16.05 -23.99
C LYS A 60 2.77 -14.62 -23.52
N VAL A 61 2.94 -14.37 -22.22
CA VAL A 61 2.90 -13.02 -21.66
C VAL A 61 4.05 -12.19 -22.23
N THR A 62 5.27 -12.72 -22.25
CA THR A 62 6.42 -12.02 -22.84
C THR A 62 6.22 -11.78 -24.35
N GLU A 63 5.75 -12.77 -25.10
CA GLU A 63 5.44 -12.60 -26.53
C GLU A 63 4.36 -11.53 -26.75
N LEU A 64 3.36 -11.45 -25.87
CA LEU A 64 2.32 -10.41 -25.94
C LEU A 64 2.92 -9.02 -25.69
N GLU A 65 3.75 -8.86 -24.65
CA GLU A 65 4.42 -7.60 -24.33
C GLU A 65 5.31 -7.11 -25.49
N GLU A 66 6.04 -8.03 -26.14
CA GLU A 66 6.85 -7.73 -27.32
C GLU A 66 6.00 -7.23 -28.49
N VAL A 67 4.91 -7.93 -28.80
CA VAL A 67 3.97 -7.55 -29.87
C VAL A 67 3.30 -6.22 -29.58
N GLU A 68 2.86 -6.00 -28.34
CA GLU A 68 2.28 -4.71 -27.91
C GLU A 68 3.30 -3.58 -28.08
N ALA A 69 4.56 -3.80 -27.69
CA ALA A 69 5.62 -2.83 -27.89
C ALA A 69 5.89 -2.55 -29.39
N GLU A 70 5.81 -3.56 -30.25
CA GLU A 70 5.90 -3.38 -31.71
C GLU A 70 4.74 -2.56 -32.28
N ILE A 71 3.51 -2.86 -31.84
CA ILE A 71 2.31 -2.10 -32.23
C ILE A 71 2.48 -0.63 -31.81
N GLN A 72 2.93 -0.37 -30.59
CA GLN A 72 3.18 0.99 -30.11
C GLN A 72 4.25 1.70 -30.95
N ARG A 73 5.37 1.04 -31.27
CA ARG A 73 6.39 1.60 -32.18
C ARG A 73 5.83 1.93 -33.55
N CYS A 74 5.03 1.03 -34.13
CA CYS A 74 4.38 1.26 -35.41
C CYS A 74 3.39 2.43 -35.36
N GLN A 75 2.56 2.50 -34.32
CA GLN A 75 1.62 3.60 -34.10
C GLN A 75 2.35 4.95 -33.95
N GLN A 76 3.44 4.99 -33.20
CA GLN A 76 4.29 6.19 -33.06
C GLN A 76 4.91 6.60 -34.41
N ARG A 77 5.38 5.65 -35.21
CA ARG A 77 5.90 5.95 -36.56
C ARG A 77 4.82 6.49 -37.47
N ILE A 78 3.62 5.91 -37.44
CA ILE A 78 2.47 6.38 -38.22
C ILE A 78 2.06 7.79 -37.77
N SER A 79 2.00 8.05 -36.47
CA SER A 79 1.64 9.38 -35.95
C SER A 79 2.69 10.43 -36.33
N GLN A 80 3.98 10.11 -36.20
CA GLN A 80 5.07 10.98 -36.63
C GLN A 80 5.02 11.26 -38.14
N TYR A 81 4.81 10.22 -38.96
CA TYR A 81 4.68 10.39 -40.41
C TYR A 81 3.46 11.23 -40.78
N ARG A 82 2.32 11.07 -40.09
CA ARG A 82 1.15 11.92 -40.30
C ARG A 82 1.40 13.38 -39.90
N GLN A 83 2.15 13.60 -38.83
CA GLN A 83 2.43 14.94 -38.31
C GLN A 83 3.50 15.68 -39.13
N TRP A 84 4.54 14.98 -39.59
CA TRP A 84 5.75 15.59 -40.17
C TRP A 84 6.10 15.11 -41.58
N GLY A 85 5.40 14.11 -42.10
CA GLY A 85 5.71 13.50 -43.40
C GLY A 85 7.00 12.66 -43.39
N PRO A 86 7.51 12.27 -44.58
CA PRO A 86 8.71 11.44 -44.71
C PRO A 86 10.01 12.09 -44.19
N GLY A 87 10.02 13.41 -43.99
CA GLY A 87 11.17 14.15 -43.47
C GLY A 87 11.35 14.04 -41.95
N GLY A 88 10.35 13.54 -41.23
CA GLY A 88 10.37 13.50 -39.76
C GLY A 88 10.33 14.90 -39.12
N PRO A 89 10.32 14.98 -37.78
CA PRO A 89 10.34 16.26 -37.09
C PRO A 89 11.61 17.04 -37.43
N PRO A 90 11.53 18.37 -37.55
CA PRO A 90 12.71 19.19 -37.78
C PRO A 90 13.75 18.93 -36.68
N GLN A 91 15.02 18.86 -37.07
CA GLN A 91 16.11 18.66 -36.11
C GLN A 91 16.58 20.03 -35.63
N THR A 92 16.76 20.15 -34.32
CA THR A 92 17.40 21.34 -33.73
C THR A 92 18.89 21.36 -34.10
N ARG A 93 19.55 22.53 -34.00
CA ARG A 93 21.01 22.67 -34.30
C ARG A 93 21.91 21.72 -33.49
N THR A 94 21.42 21.20 -32.38
CA THR A 94 22.10 20.23 -31.51
C THR A 94 21.82 18.78 -31.89
N GLY A 95 21.10 18.51 -32.98
CA GLY A 95 20.75 17.17 -33.44
C GLY A 95 19.57 16.52 -32.70
N ALA A 96 18.98 17.19 -31.70
CA ALA A 96 17.81 16.69 -31.01
C ALA A 96 16.54 16.90 -31.86
N ALA A 97 15.61 15.94 -31.80
CA ALA A 97 14.30 16.09 -32.43
C ALA A 97 13.58 17.32 -31.86
N TYR A 98 12.97 18.13 -32.74
CA TYR A 98 12.16 19.27 -32.32
C TYR A 98 10.98 18.78 -31.49
N VAL A 99 10.92 19.25 -30.25
CA VAL A 99 9.78 19.09 -29.35
C VAL A 99 8.97 20.38 -29.42
N PRO A 100 7.67 20.34 -29.77
CA PRO A 100 6.83 21.53 -29.79
C PRO A 100 6.88 22.29 -28.47
N VAL A 101 6.78 23.61 -28.54
CA VAL A 101 6.90 24.50 -27.37
C VAL A 101 5.85 24.12 -26.31
N GLU A 102 4.63 23.79 -26.71
CA GLU A 102 3.55 23.33 -25.82
C GLU A 102 3.89 22.02 -25.10
N GLU A 103 4.59 21.10 -25.76
CA GLU A 103 5.05 19.83 -25.19
C GLU A 103 6.22 20.04 -24.23
N GLN A 104 7.13 20.98 -24.55
CA GLN A 104 8.18 21.41 -23.62
C GLN A 104 7.57 22.05 -22.36
N TYR A 105 6.61 22.95 -22.52
CA TYR A 105 5.86 23.52 -21.40
C TYR A 105 5.14 22.45 -20.61
N ARG A 106 4.48 21.49 -21.27
CA ARG A 106 3.82 20.36 -20.59
C ARG A 106 4.81 19.55 -19.76
N ARG A 107 5.98 19.20 -20.29
CA ARG A 107 6.99 18.41 -19.56
C ARG A 107 7.62 19.16 -18.39
N THR A 108 7.79 20.47 -18.52
CA THR A 108 8.41 21.31 -17.48
C THR A 108 7.41 21.78 -16.42
N TRP A 109 6.12 21.89 -16.77
CA TRP A 109 5.09 22.48 -15.90
C TRP A 109 3.93 21.54 -15.58
N GLN A 110 3.90 20.31 -16.08
CA GLN A 110 3.12 19.25 -15.44
C GLN A 110 3.79 18.94 -14.10
N GLN A 111 3.08 19.24 -13.01
CA GLN A 111 3.34 18.55 -11.77
C GLN A 111 3.27 17.03 -12.04
N PRO A 112 4.10 16.21 -11.38
CA PRO A 112 3.96 14.76 -11.44
C PRO A 112 2.48 14.41 -11.32
N GLU A 113 1.97 13.52 -12.17
CA GLU A 113 0.60 13.00 -12.00
C GLU A 113 0.46 12.60 -10.54
N GLU A 114 -0.34 13.37 -9.81
CA GLU A 114 -0.69 13.04 -8.44
C GLU A 114 -1.27 11.63 -8.51
N PRO A 115 -0.76 10.66 -7.72
CA PRO A 115 -1.28 9.30 -7.76
C PRO A 115 -2.80 9.36 -7.70
N PRO A 116 -3.51 8.52 -8.48
CA PRO A 116 -4.96 8.58 -8.58
C PRO A 116 -5.52 8.68 -7.18
N SER A 117 -6.28 9.76 -6.93
CA SER A 117 -6.85 10.02 -5.60
C SER A 117 -7.48 8.72 -5.11
N PRO A 118 -7.14 8.25 -3.89
CA PRO A 118 -7.73 7.04 -3.37
C PRO A 118 -9.26 7.13 -3.47
N PRO A 119 -9.95 6.01 -3.74
CA PRO A 119 -11.40 6.00 -3.83
C PRO A 119 -11.97 6.69 -2.58
N PRO A 120 -13.09 7.45 -2.69
CA PRO A 120 -13.66 8.17 -1.57
C PRO A 120 -13.77 7.23 -0.37
N ALA A 121 -13.10 7.58 0.72
CA ALA A 121 -13.19 6.81 1.95
C ALA A 121 -14.66 6.61 2.33
N GLU A 122 -14.98 5.45 2.91
CA GLU A 122 -16.33 5.18 3.39
C GLU A 122 -16.80 6.33 4.28
N PRO A 123 -18.07 6.77 4.17
CA PRO A 123 -18.55 7.92 4.92
C PRO A 123 -18.46 7.62 6.42
N VAL A 124 -17.45 8.21 7.08
CA VAL A 124 -17.34 8.24 8.54
C VAL A 124 -18.53 8.99 9.13
N ASP A 125 -19.03 8.52 10.27
CA ASP A 125 -20.09 9.22 10.96
C ASP A 125 -19.67 10.66 11.35
N ALA A 126 -20.65 11.54 11.49
CA ALA A 126 -20.38 12.96 11.77
C ALA A 126 -19.65 13.18 13.12
N ALA A 127 -19.80 12.24 14.07
CA ALA A 127 -19.15 12.28 15.37
C ALA A 127 -17.65 12.01 15.26
N THR A 128 -17.26 11.00 14.49
CA THR A 128 -15.89 10.60 14.20
C THR A 128 -15.17 11.70 13.40
N GLU A 129 -15.82 12.27 12.38
CA GLU A 129 -15.26 13.39 11.62
C GLU A 129 -15.00 14.62 12.50
N ALA A 130 -15.90 14.92 13.45
CA ALA A 130 -15.70 15.99 14.42
C ALA A 130 -14.51 15.72 15.36
N GLN A 131 -14.34 14.45 15.78
CA GLN A 131 -13.24 14.02 16.63
C GLN A 131 -11.90 14.09 15.90
N ILE A 132 -11.84 13.64 14.64
CA ILE A 132 -10.64 13.75 13.79
C ILE A 132 -10.24 15.22 13.61
N LYS A 133 -11.19 16.11 13.27
CA LYS A 133 -10.93 17.56 13.16
C LYS A 133 -10.44 18.20 14.45
N LYS A 134 -10.88 17.68 15.61
CA LYS A 134 -10.41 18.16 16.92
C LYS A 134 -8.97 17.72 17.17
N LEU A 135 -8.65 16.45 16.93
CA LEU A 135 -7.31 15.89 17.09
C LEU A 135 -6.30 16.58 16.15
N TYR A 136 -6.67 16.76 14.88
CA TYR A 136 -5.85 17.46 13.90
C TYR A 136 -5.46 18.87 14.39
N ARG A 137 -6.44 19.67 14.80
CA ARG A 137 -6.19 21.03 15.33
C ARG A 137 -5.31 21.05 16.57
N GLN A 138 -5.43 20.04 17.45
CA GLN A 138 -4.57 19.91 18.63
C GLN A 138 -3.13 19.58 18.24
N LEU A 139 -2.93 18.69 17.28
CA LEU A 139 -1.61 18.31 16.77
C LEU A 139 -0.93 19.47 16.05
N CYS A 140 -1.64 20.20 15.19
CA CYS A 140 -1.07 21.38 14.51
C CYS A 140 -0.64 22.45 15.51
N ARG A 141 -1.42 22.69 16.57
CA ARG A 141 -1.04 23.64 17.62
C ARG A 141 0.15 23.17 18.45
N ARG A 142 0.42 21.87 18.53
CA ARG A 142 1.53 21.32 19.31
C ARG A 142 2.84 21.32 18.51
N PHE A 143 2.76 21.00 17.22
CA PHE A 143 3.92 20.79 16.35
C PHE A 143 4.14 21.93 15.35
N HIS A 144 3.55 23.11 15.56
CA HIS A 144 3.78 24.24 14.66
C HIS A 144 5.26 24.69 14.72
N PRO A 145 5.96 24.79 13.57
CA PRO A 145 7.39 25.13 13.55
C PRO A 145 7.69 26.52 14.14
N ASP A 146 6.74 27.45 14.10
CA ASP A 146 6.88 28.81 14.66
C ASP A 146 6.90 28.87 16.20
N LEU A 147 6.62 27.76 16.89
CA LEU A 147 6.68 27.73 18.35
C LEU A 147 8.12 27.71 18.89
N THR A 148 9.12 27.56 18.03
CA THR A 148 10.51 27.41 18.44
C THR A 148 11.47 28.20 17.58
N GLN A 149 12.49 28.74 18.23
CA GLN A 149 13.57 29.45 17.53
C GLN A 149 14.76 28.54 17.19
N ASP A 150 14.93 27.45 17.93
CA ASP A 150 15.99 26.46 17.69
C ASP A 150 15.83 25.73 16.34
N ALA A 151 16.95 25.55 15.64
CA ALA A 151 16.97 24.98 14.30
C ALA A 151 16.65 23.48 14.30
N ALA A 152 17.16 22.73 15.28
CA ALA A 152 16.92 21.30 15.39
C ALA A 152 15.46 21.01 15.79
N GLU A 153 14.93 21.74 16.77
CA GLU A 153 13.52 21.63 17.18
C GLU A 153 12.54 22.02 16.08
N ARG A 154 12.88 23.03 15.27
CA ARG A 154 12.07 23.47 14.12
C ARG A 154 12.03 22.39 13.04
N ALA A 155 13.16 21.76 12.74
CA ALA A 155 13.22 20.67 11.76
C ALA A 155 12.34 19.48 12.19
N TRP A 156 12.47 19.05 13.45
CA TRP A 156 11.64 17.97 14.01
C TRP A 156 10.14 18.31 14.01
N ARG A 157 9.77 19.55 14.37
CA ARG A 157 8.37 20.00 14.28
C ARG A 157 7.83 20.05 12.86
N THR A 158 8.67 20.42 11.90
CA THR A 158 8.32 20.42 10.47
C THR A 158 8.03 19.01 9.99
N GLU A 159 8.86 18.04 10.37
CA GLU A 159 8.65 16.62 10.08
C GLU A 159 7.34 16.12 10.70
N MET A 160 7.09 16.43 11.97
CA MET A 160 5.83 16.09 12.66
C MET A 160 4.61 16.74 12.01
N MET A 161 4.67 18.01 11.62
CA MET A 161 3.56 18.65 10.89
C MET A 161 3.30 17.98 9.54
N THR A 162 4.36 17.58 8.84
CA THR A 162 4.25 16.89 7.56
C THR A 162 3.55 15.54 7.74
N ALA A 163 3.95 14.77 8.75
CA ALA A 163 3.32 13.49 9.09
C ALA A 163 1.84 13.65 9.50
N VAL A 164 1.51 14.68 10.29
CA VAL A 164 0.12 14.98 10.70
C VAL A 164 -0.75 15.35 9.50
N ASN A 165 -0.23 16.16 8.58
CA ASN A 165 -0.95 16.53 7.36
C ASN A 165 -1.18 15.31 6.45
N ALA A 166 -0.16 14.46 6.28
CA ALA A 166 -0.28 13.24 5.49
C ALA A 166 -1.34 12.29 6.08
N ALA A 167 -1.33 12.08 7.40
CA ALA A 167 -2.32 11.24 8.07
C ALA A 167 -3.75 11.81 7.98
N TYR A 168 -3.91 13.14 8.03
CA TYR A 168 -5.21 13.78 7.88
C TYR A 168 -5.74 13.70 6.43
N ALA A 169 -4.85 13.75 5.44
CA ALA A 169 -5.20 13.65 4.02
C ALA A 169 -5.56 12.21 3.60
N ALA A 170 -4.97 11.19 4.25
CA ALA A 170 -5.18 9.78 3.93
C ALA A 170 -6.41 9.15 4.62
N ARG A 171 -7.32 9.94 5.19
CA ARG A 171 -8.51 9.46 5.92
C ARG A 171 -9.72 9.22 5.02
#